data_AF-A0A836P6V2-F1
#
_entry.id   AF-A0A836P6V2-F1
#
_cell.length_a   1.000
_cell.length_b   1.000
_cell.length_c   1.000
_cell.angle_alpha   90.00
_cell.angle_beta   90.00
_cell.angle_gamma   90.00
#
_symmetry.space_group_name_H-M   'P 1'
#
loop_
_entity.id
_entity.type
_entity.pdbx_description
1 polymer ?
#
loop_
_entity_poly.entity_id
_entity_poly.type
_entity_poly.pdbx_seq_one_letter_code
_entity_poly.pdbx_strand_id
1 'polypeptide(L)'
;GEASRRIREALAALEQRSARCDASKRKSLLSPVRTHLSDLERAEHALNNGADPVMAAQMLPRQADSAYDLARRALWYADRQLKQCALG
;
A
#
# COMPACT_ATOMS: atom_id res chain seq x y z
N GLY A 1 2.12 -10.36 -5.56
CA GLY A 1 3.19 -10.20 -6.55
C GLY A 1 4.35 -9.47 -5.94
N GLU A 2 5.30 -9.03 -6.77
CA GLU A 2 6.49 -8.30 -6.31
C GLU A 2 6.14 -6.87 -5.86
N ALA A 3 5.19 -6.21 -6.52
CA ALA A 3 4.82 -4.83 -6.22
C ALA A 3 4.15 -4.73 -4.84
N SER A 4 3.18 -5.59 -4.53
CA SER A 4 2.57 -5.64 -3.19
C SER A 4 3.58 -5.99 -2.11
N ARG A 5 4.55 -6.87 -2.39
CA ARG A 5 5.62 -7.20 -1.45
C ARG A 5 6.43 -5.96 -1.07
N ARG A 6 6.86 -5.15 -2.04
CA ARG A 6 7.61 -3.90 -1.78
C ARG A 6 6.82 -2.92 -0.92
N ILE A 7 5.52 -2.75 -1.17
CA ILE A 7 4.64 -1.89 -0.36
C ILE A 7 4.49 -2.44 1.06
N ARG A 8 4.35 -3.76 1.22
CA ARG A 8 4.24 -4.40 2.53
C ARG A 8 5.49 -4.22 3.37
N GLU A 9 6.67 -4.38 2.77
CA GLU A 9 7.96 -4.15 3.43
C GLU A 9 8.11 -2.68 3.85
N ALA A 10 7.75 -1.73 2.97
CA ALA A 10 7.76 -0.30 3.30
C ALA A 10 6.76 0.07 4.41
N LEU A 11 5.57 -0.51 4.39
CA LEU A 11 4.55 -0.33 5.43
C LEU A 11 5.05 -0.84 6.79
N ALA A 12 5.60 -2.06 6.84
CA ALA A 12 6.14 -2.63 8.08
C ALA A 12 7.30 -1.78 8.63
N ALA A 13 8.20 -1.31 7.77
CA ALA A 13 9.29 -0.42 8.16
C ALA A 13 8.77 0.93 8.69
N LEU A 14 7.70 1.49 8.12
CA LEU A 14 7.08 2.70 8.63
C LEU A 14 6.37 2.47 9.97
N GLU A 15 5.66 1.36 10.13
CA GLU A 15 5.03 0.98 11.40
C GLU A 15 6.05 0.85 12.53
N GLN A 16 7.18 0.17 12.28
CA GLN A 16 8.24 0.01 13.26
C GLN A 16 8.88 1.35 13.65
N ARG A 17 9.19 2.21 12.67
CA ARG A 17 9.77 3.54 12.92
C ARG A 17 8.80 4.47 13.66
N SER A 18 7.50 4.30 13.46
CA SER A 18 6.45 5.10 14.10
C SER A 18 5.80 4.41 15.31
N ALA A 19 6.44 3.38 15.87
CA ALA A 19 5.89 2.61 16.99
C ALA A 19 5.62 3.47 18.25
N ARG A 20 6.43 4.51 18.46
CA ARG A 20 6.29 5.47 19.58
C ARG A 20 5.16 6.49 19.39
N CYS A 21 4.59 6.57 18.19
CA CYS A 21 3.48 7.46 17.92
C CYS A 21 2.16 6.94 18.45
N ASP A 22 1.23 7.88 18.68
CA ASP A 22 -0.15 7.55 19.04
C ASP A 22 -0.73 6.49 18.10
N ALA A 23 -1.25 5.42 18.68
CA ALA A 23 -1.70 4.25 17.95
C ALA A 23 -2.94 4.55 17.10
N SER A 24 -3.83 5.44 17.56
CA SER A 24 -5.03 5.83 16.82
C SER A 24 -4.66 6.63 15.57
N LYS A 25 -3.78 7.63 15.72
CA LYS A 25 -3.25 8.44 14.61
C LYS A 25 -2.49 7.57 13.62
N ARG A 26 -1.62 6.66 14.09
CA ARG A 26 -0.91 5.71 13.22
C ARG A 26 -1.88 4.84 12.43
N LYS A 27 -2.88 4.25 13.09
CA LYS A 27 -3.89 3.40 12.41
C LYS A 27 -4.66 4.19 11.34
N SER A 28 -5.07 5.42 11.63
CA SER A 28 -5.79 6.28 10.69
C SER A 28 -4.93 6.67 9.49
N LEU A 29 -3.65 7.03 9.71
CA LEU A 29 -2.72 7.40 8.63
C LEU A 29 -2.32 6.23 7.74
N LEU A 30 -2.22 5.02 8.30
CA LEU A 30 -1.86 3.82 7.55
C LEU A 30 -3.06 3.11 6.93
N SER A 31 -4.29 3.48 7.28
CA SER A 31 -5.51 2.89 6.73
C SER A 31 -5.56 2.97 5.19
N PRO A 32 -5.31 4.14 4.55
CA PRO A 32 -5.32 4.22 3.09
C PRO A 32 -4.23 3.35 2.42
N VAL A 33 -3.06 3.23 3.05
CA VAL A 33 -1.98 2.35 2.56
C VAL A 33 -2.46 0.90 2.50
N ARG A 34 -3.11 0.43 3.57
CA ARG A 34 -3.62 -0.94 3.65
C ARG A 34 -4.72 -1.21 2.63
N THR A 35 -5.61 -0.24 2.41
CA THR A 35 -6.65 -0.34 1.37
C THR A 35 -6.04 -0.53 -0.01
N HIS A 36 -5.14 0.36 -0.43
CA HIS A 36 -4.51 0.29 -1.74
C HIS A 36 -3.59 -0.93 -1.90
N LEU A 37 -2.94 -1.36 -0.82
CA LEU A 37 -2.19 -2.63 -0.81
C LEU A 37 -3.12 -3.82 -1.06
N SER A 38 -4.29 -3.88 -0.44
CA SER A 38 -5.27 -4.95 -0.68
C SER A 38 -5.79 -4.94 -2.12
N ASP A 39 -6.02 -3.76 -2.69
CA ASP A 39 -6.43 -3.63 -4.10
C ASP A 39 -5.33 -4.14 -5.05
N LEU A 40 -4.07 -3.78 -4.77
CA LEU A 40 -2.91 -4.25 -5.52
C LEU A 40 -2.74 -5.77 -5.41
N GLU A 41 -2.85 -6.33 -4.22
CA GLU A 41 -2.77 -7.78 -3.98
C GLU A 41 -3.86 -8.53 -4.74
N ARG A 42 -5.09 -8.01 -4.77
CA ARG A 42 -6.19 -8.58 -5.56
C ARG A 42 -5.91 -8.54 -7.05
N ALA A 43 -5.42 -7.42 -7.59
CA ALA A 43 -5.08 -7.29 -9.00
C ALA A 43 -3.94 -8.26 -9.40
N GLU A 44 -2.87 -8.32 -8.61
CA GLU A 44 -1.75 -9.24 -8.85
C GLU A 44 -2.16 -10.71 -8.68
N HIS A 45 -3.05 -11.03 -7.73
CA HIS A 45 -3.58 -12.37 -7.56
C HIS A 45 -4.42 -12.79 -8.77
N ALA A 46 -5.27 -11.89 -9.28
CA ALA A 46 -6.06 -12.14 -10.48
C ALA A 46 -5.19 -12.35 -11.72
N LEU A 47 -4.11 -11.59 -11.88
CA LEU A 47 -3.13 -11.78 -12.96
C LEU A 47 -2.45 -13.16 -12.90
N ASN A 48 -2.12 -13.64 -11.70
CA ASN A 48 -1.39 -14.90 -11.53
C ASN A 48 -2.28 -16.15 -11.55
N ASN A 49 -3.56 -16.04 -11.18
CA ASN A 49 -4.47 -17.20 -11.05
C ASN A 49 -5.44 -17.36 -12.22
N GLY A 50 -5.18 -16.68 -13.35
CA GLY A 50 -5.95 -16.86 -14.58
C GLY A 50 -7.28 -16.11 -14.57
N ALA A 51 -7.24 -14.79 -14.38
CA ALA A 51 -8.36 -13.93 -14.73
C ALA A 51 -8.70 -14.03 -16.22
N ASP A 52 -9.93 -13.67 -16.58
CA ASP A 52 -10.40 -13.55 -17.96
C ASP A 52 -9.33 -12.86 -18.85
N PRO A 53 -8.99 -13.40 -20.03
CA PRO A 53 -7.85 -12.94 -20.82
C PRO A 53 -7.97 -11.48 -21.28
N VAL A 54 -9.19 -10.96 -21.46
CA VAL A 54 -9.41 -9.54 -21.81
C VAL A 54 -9.14 -8.66 -20.59
N MET A 55 -9.63 -9.08 -19.41
CA MET A 55 -9.34 -8.41 -18.14
C MET A 55 -7.86 -8.42 -17.81
N ALA A 56 -7.18 -9.57 -17.98
CA ALA A 56 -5.76 -9.76 -17.73
C ALA A 56 -4.87 -8.95 -18.67
N ALA A 57 -5.26 -8.80 -19.94
CA ALA A 57 -4.46 -8.05 -20.91
C ALA A 57 -4.59 -6.51 -20.76
N GLN A 58 -5.76 -6.00 -20.33
CA GLN A 58 -6.04 -4.56 -20.42
C GLN A 58 -6.39 -3.89 -19.09
N MET A 59 -7.23 -4.50 -18.26
CA MET A 59 -7.75 -3.85 -17.06
C MET A 59 -6.87 -4.09 -15.85
N LEU A 60 -6.48 -5.34 -15.60
CA LEU A 60 -5.72 -5.72 -14.42
C LEU A 60 -4.34 -5.06 -14.34
N PRO A 61 -3.56 -4.91 -15.43
CA PRO A 61 -2.29 -4.17 -15.37
C PRO A 61 -2.50 -2.72 -14.93
N ARG A 62 -3.47 -2.02 -15.52
CA ARG A 62 -3.81 -0.63 -15.15
C ARG A 62 -4.31 -0.52 -13.71
N GLN A 63 -5.10 -1.48 -13.25
CA GLN A 63 -5.58 -1.54 -11.87
C GLN A 63 -4.41 -1.76 -10.89
N ALA A 64 -3.49 -2.66 -11.21
CA ALA A 64 -2.30 -2.91 -10.41
C ALA A 64 -1.41 -1.65 -10.34
N ASP A 65 -1.14 -1.01 -11.49
CA ASP A 65 -0.33 0.22 -11.54
C ASP A 65 -0.97 1.35 -10.72
N SER A 66 -2.28 1.57 -10.90
CA SER A 66 -3.02 2.59 -10.14
C SER A 66 -3.01 2.31 -8.63
N ALA A 67 -3.26 1.07 -8.22
CA ALA A 67 -3.24 0.67 -6.82
C ALA A 67 -1.84 0.83 -6.20
N TYR A 68 -0.79 0.50 -6.97
CA TYR A 68 0.59 0.68 -6.54
C TYR A 68 0.96 2.15 -6.33
N ASP A 69 0.60 3.03 -7.26
CA ASP A 69 0.86 4.46 -7.15
C ASP A 69 0.09 5.10 -5.99
N LEU A 70 -1.17 4.72 -5.80
CA LEU A 70 -1.98 5.14 -4.67
C LEU A 70 -1.39 4.67 -3.34
N ALA A 71 -0.92 3.42 -3.26
CA ALA A 71 -0.25 2.89 -2.08
C ALA A 71 1.06 3.65 -1.77
N ARG A 72 1.88 3.95 -2.78
CA ARG A 72 3.10 4.76 -2.62
C ARG A 72 2.80 6.16 -2.12
N ARG A 73 1.78 6.82 -2.69
CA ARG A 73 1.39 8.17 -2.29
C ARG A 73 0.87 8.20 -0.86
N ALA A 74 0.05 7.22 -0.48
CA ALA A 74 -0.43 7.06 0.88
C ALA A 74 0.72 6.81 1.87
N LEU A 75 1.69 5.96 1.51
CA LEU A 75 2.89 5.70 2.32
C LEU A 75 3.69 6.98 2.54
N TRP A 76 3.95 7.74 1.47
CA TRP A 76 4.67 9.00 1.56
C TRP A 76 3.96 10.01 2.47
N TYR A 77 2.63 10.11 2.35
CA TYR A 77 1.83 10.99 3.20
C TYR A 77 1.88 10.57 4.67
N ALA A 78 1.71 9.27 4.95
CA ALA A 78 1.79 8.74 6.30
C ALA A 78 3.17 8.93 6.92
N ASP A 79 4.26 8.67 6.17
CA ASP A 79 5.64 8.90 6.62
C ASP A 79 5.87 10.36 7.00
N ARG A 80 5.41 11.31 6.19
CA ARG A 80 5.51 12.75 6.48
C ARG A 80 4.75 13.14 7.76
N GLN A 81 3.55 12.61 7.96
CA GLN A 81 2.73 12.91 9.14
C GLN A 81 3.25 12.25 10.42
N LEU A 82 3.84 11.06 10.32
CA LEU A 82 4.39 10.32 11.46
C LEU A 82 5.79 10.83 11.85
N LYS A 83 6.57 11.39 10.91
CA LYS A 83 7.82 12.10 11.23
C LYS A 83 7.60 13.27 12.19
N GLN A 84 6.49 13.99 12.05
CA GLN A 84 6.15 15.08 12.97
C GLN A 84 5.91 14.60 14.41
N CYS A 85 5.48 13.35 14.57
CA CYS A 85 5.27 12.74 15.87
C CYS A 85 6.60 12.25 16.50
N ALA A 86 7.60 11.89 15.70
CA ALA A 86 8.91 11.50 16.23
C ALA A 86 9.78 12.67 16.72
N LEU A 87 9.38 13.92 16.40
CA LEU A 87 10.07 15.15 16.78
C LEU A 87 9.47 15.82 18.03
N GLY A 88 8.34 15.32 18.55
CA GLY A 88 7.69 15.81 19.77
C GLY A 88 7.73 14.77 20.87
#